data_AF-A0A7C5HTK1-F1
#
_entry.id   AF-A0A7C5HTK1-F1
#
_cell.length_a   1.000
_cell.length_b   1.000
_cell.length_c   1.000
_cell.angle_alpha   90.00
_cell.angle_beta   90.00
_cell.angle_gamma   90.00
#
_symmetry.space_group_name_H-M   'P 1'
#
loop_
_entity.id
_entity.type
_entity.pdbx_description
1 polymer ?
#
loop_
_entity_poly.entity_id
_entity_poly.type
_entity_poly.pdbx_seq_one_letter_code
_entity_poly.pdbx_strand_id
1 'polypeptide(L)'
;MNKKAQIQSKLGIIIISLIIFVLLLIFLLKLHAYFSKSDREICRSSVLAQSLLMQAPTPGSEKIVTPKCKTYKVVFFNDHVEIDDKTIEVYDSRKKDFVKKFNGLTDEIVNQVIAEELRWCWYQFLEGKKSLFNIKTLFAGGSVLSCYLCDEITFDSSVGEKEFKSFYNYTKHKTMPNSQMTYYEYYAEESRLYSPFYDRDPDKNAWEEYVQGRGNEVFISEKCKELEVSLFEPRKPITKNIIFDTSKKYAVVFIKEGITSKVREIIGTKEEGCSPETYFSYILSFDDLSEQCKSLRRGSMK
;
A
#
# COMPACT_ATOMS: atom_id res chain seq x y z
N MET A 1 -18.75 -4.12 -71.88
CA MET A 1 -18.26 -4.18 -70.49
C MET A 1 -19.29 -3.59 -69.55
N ASN A 2 -19.87 -4.41 -68.67
CA ASN A 2 -20.99 -4.04 -67.79
C ASN A 2 -20.59 -3.07 -66.68
N LYS A 3 -20.73 -1.76 -66.91
CA LYS A 3 -20.50 -0.70 -65.92
C LYS A 3 -21.36 -0.85 -64.64
N LYS A 4 -22.48 -1.59 -64.71
CA LYS A 4 -23.36 -1.85 -63.56
C LYS A 4 -22.76 -2.83 -62.54
N ALA A 5 -21.93 -3.78 -62.98
CA ALA A 5 -21.29 -4.76 -62.08
C ALA A 5 -20.19 -4.12 -61.21
N GLN A 6 -19.47 -3.12 -61.73
CA GLN A 6 -18.43 -2.41 -60.97
C GLN A 6 -18.99 -1.53 -59.84
N ILE A 7 -20.20 -0.97 -60.02
CA ILE A 7 -20.83 -0.12 -59.00
C ILE A 7 -21.32 -0.95 -57.81
N GLN A 8 -21.89 -2.14 -58.07
CA GLN A 8 -22.35 -3.04 -57.01
C GLN A 8 -21.20 -3.60 -56.16
N SER A 9 -20.04 -3.87 -56.77
CA SER A 9 -18.85 -4.33 -56.05
C SER A 9 -18.27 -3.27 -55.10
N LYS A 10 -18.24 -1.99 -55.51
CA LYS A 10 -17.73 -0.89 -54.65
C LYS A 10 -18.60 -0.63 -53.43
N LEU A 11 -19.92 -0.74 -53.59
CA LEU A 11 -20.87 -0.51 -52.50
C LEU A 11 -20.74 -1.57 -51.39
N GLY A 12 -20.51 -2.83 -51.77
CA GLY A 12 -20.27 -3.91 -50.80
C GLY A 12 -19.01 -3.70 -49.95
N ILE A 13 -17.90 -3.27 -50.56
CA ILE A 13 -16.65 -2.98 -49.84
C ILE A 13 -16.83 -1.84 -48.84
N ILE A 14 -17.56 -0.79 -49.21
CA ILE A 14 -17.84 0.35 -48.32
C ILE A 14 -18.63 -0.10 -47.09
N ILE A 15 -19.67 -0.94 -47.26
CA ILE A 15 -20.47 -1.46 -46.15
C ILE A 15 -19.62 -2.31 -45.20
N ILE A 16 -18.79 -3.21 -45.74
CA ILE A 16 -17.91 -4.07 -44.92
C ILE A 16 -16.89 -3.21 -44.16
N SER A 17 -16.27 -2.22 -44.82
CA SER A 17 -15.33 -1.28 -44.20
C SER A 17 -15.99 -0.50 -43.05
N LEU A 18 -17.23 -0.04 -43.25
CA LEU A 18 -18.00 0.66 -42.21
C LEU A 18 -18.25 -0.24 -40.99
N ILE A 19 -18.64 -1.50 -41.21
CA ILE A 19 -18.87 -2.47 -40.12
C ILE A 19 -17.58 -2.70 -39.32
N ILE A 20 -16.45 -2.91 -39.99
CA ILE A 20 -15.15 -3.09 -39.33
C ILE A 20 -14.78 -1.85 -38.52
N PHE A 21 -14.96 -0.66 -39.09
CA PHE A 21 -14.69 0.60 -38.39
C PHE A 21 -15.54 0.75 -37.12
N VAL A 22 -16.85 0.44 -37.20
CA VAL A 22 -17.74 0.48 -36.03
C VAL A 22 -17.30 -0.51 -34.95
N LEU A 23 -16.92 -1.74 -35.33
CA LEU A 23 -16.42 -2.73 -34.38
C LEU A 23 -15.10 -2.30 -33.72
N LEU A 24 -14.17 -1.73 -34.48
CA LEU A 24 -12.92 -1.17 -33.95
C LEU A 24 -13.19 0.01 -33.00
N LEU A 25 -14.13 0.89 -33.34
CA LEU A 25 -14.51 2.00 -32.47
C LEU A 25 -15.10 1.51 -31.15
N ILE A 26 -16.00 0.52 -31.18
CA ILE A 26 -16.55 -0.10 -29.96
C ILE A 26 -15.43 -0.73 -29.12
N PHE A 27 -14.49 -1.42 -29.76
CA PHE A 27 -13.32 -1.99 -29.06
C PHE A 27 -12.48 -0.89 -28.41
N LEU A 28 -12.16 0.20 -29.12
CA LEU A 28 -11.39 1.33 -28.59
C LEU A 28 -12.11 2.04 -27.43
N LEU A 29 -13.42 2.18 -27.49
CA LEU A 29 -14.21 2.77 -26.39
C LEU A 29 -14.18 1.87 -25.15
N LYS A 30 -14.36 0.55 -25.32
CA LYS A 30 -14.22 -0.42 -24.22
C LYS A 30 -12.80 -0.43 -23.65
N LEU A 31 -11.79 -0.35 -24.52
CA LEU A 31 -10.39 -0.27 -24.15
C LEU A 31 -10.11 1.00 -23.35
N HIS A 32 -10.68 2.15 -23.73
CA HIS A 32 -10.54 3.41 -23.01
C HIS A 32 -11.21 3.36 -21.63
N ALA A 33 -12.43 2.82 -21.53
CA ALA A 33 -13.10 2.60 -20.25
C ALA A 33 -12.37 1.58 -19.36
N TYR A 34 -11.74 0.57 -19.96
CA TYR A 34 -10.86 -0.35 -19.25
C TYR A 34 -9.56 0.33 -18.79
N PHE A 35 -9.07 1.32 -19.54
CA PHE A 35 -7.88 2.10 -19.21
C PHE A 35 -8.13 3.29 -18.28
N SER A 36 -9.38 3.66 -17.98
CA SER A 36 -9.70 4.51 -16.84
C SER A 36 -9.56 3.70 -15.53
N LYS A 37 -8.37 3.11 -15.35
CA LYS A 37 -7.95 2.48 -14.12
C LYS A 37 -7.92 3.55 -13.04
N SER A 38 -8.42 3.21 -11.86
CA SER A 38 -8.27 4.05 -10.67
C SER A 38 -6.78 4.38 -10.44
N ASP A 39 -6.48 5.56 -9.89
CA ASP A 39 -5.12 5.95 -9.52
C ASP A 39 -4.43 4.87 -8.65
N ARG A 40 -5.21 4.10 -7.86
CA ARG A 40 -4.71 2.97 -7.07
C ARG A 40 -4.16 1.84 -7.93
N GLU A 41 -4.83 1.50 -9.02
CA GLU A 41 -4.39 0.47 -9.97
C GLU A 41 -3.19 0.92 -10.81
N ILE A 42 -3.10 2.23 -11.10
CA ILE A 42 -1.93 2.82 -11.76
C ILE A 42 -0.71 2.71 -10.85
N CYS A 43 -0.85 3.07 -9.57
CA CYS A 43 0.19 2.89 -8.55
C CYS A 43 0.64 1.42 -8.48
N ARG A 44 -0.30 0.48 -8.29
CA ARG A 44 0.00 -0.95 -8.21
C ARG A 44 0.73 -1.48 -9.44
N SER A 45 0.27 -1.10 -10.63
CA SER A 45 0.92 -1.49 -11.89
C SER A 45 2.33 -0.90 -12.01
N SER A 46 2.53 0.33 -11.55
CA SER A 46 3.84 0.98 -11.53
C SER A 46 4.80 0.33 -10.54
N VAL A 47 4.31 -0.04 -9.36
CA VAL A 47 5.06 -0.79 -8.35
C VAL A 47 5.48 -2.15 -8.90
N LEU A 48 4.58 -2.86 -9.59
CA LEU A 48 4.88 -4.13 -10.25
C LEU A 48 5.95 -3.97 -11.32
N ALA A 49 5.80 -3.00 -12.23
CA ALA A 49 6.78 -2.74 -13.26
C ALA A 49 8.17 -2.44 -12.66
N GLN A 50 8.23 -1.60 -11.62
CA GLN A 50 9.46 -1.32 -10.89
C GLN A 50 10.07 -2.59 -10.29
N SER A 51 9.27 -3.44 -9.64
CA SER A 51 9.76 -4.68 -9.06
C SER A 51 10.35 -5.66 -10.09
N LEU A 52 9.77 -5.70 -11.29
CA LEU A 52 10.26 -6.53 -12.39
C LEU A 52 11.56 -5.97 -12.99
N LEU A 53 11.65 -4.64 -13.14
CA LEU A 53 12.88 -3.99 -13.60
C LEU A 53 14.04 -4.18 -12.62
N MET A 54 13.77 -4.22 -11.31
CA MET A 54 14.79 -4.50 -10.30
C MET A 54 15.33 -5.94 -10.34
N GLN A 55 14.57 -6.88 -10.90
CA GLN A 55 14.99 -8.28 -11.07
C GLN A 55 15.73 -8.51 -12.39
N ALA A 56 15.63 -7.60 -13.36
CA ALA A 56 16.30 -7.74 -14.64
C ALA A 56 17.83 -7.57 -14.47
N PRO A 57 18.66 -8.49 -14.99
CA PRO A 57 20.12 -8.43 -14.87
C PRO A 57 20.77 -7.40 -15.81
N THR A 58 20.04 -6.36 -16.23
CA THR A 58 20.54 -5.42 -17.24
C THR A 58 21.60 -4.49 -16.64
N PRO A 59 22.86 -4.53 -17.12
CA PRO A 59 23.86 -3.55 -16.73
C PRO A 59 23.45 -2.16 -17.23
N GLY A 60 23.38 -1.16 -16.35
CA GLY A 60 23.15 0.24 -16.73
C GLY A 60 21.70 0.72 -16.78
N SER A 61 20.70 -0.10 -16.41
CA SER A 61 19.29 0.31 -16.32
C SER A 61 18.94 0.94 -14.95
N GLU A 62 19.86 1.68 -14.35
CA GLU A 62 19.73 2.25 -13.00
C GLU A 62 18.74 3.42 -12.87
N LYS A 63 17.96 3.73 -13.90
CA LYS A 63 16.85 4.67 -13.73
C LYS A 63 15.80 4.03 -12.83
N ILE A 64 15.91 4.34 -11.54
CA ILE A 64 14.89 4.06 -10.53
C ILE A 64 13.62 4.72 -11.03
N VAL A 65 12.74 3.92 -11.62
CA VAL A 65 11.39 4.35 -11.93
C VAL A 65 10.72 4.57 -10.58
N THR A 66 10.48 5.83 -10.25
CA THR A 66 9.72 6.17 -9.03
C THR A 66 8.28 5.70 -9.26
N PRO A 67 7.70 4.92 -8.33
CA PRO A 67 6.36 4.40 -8.54
C PRO A 67 5.38 5.57 -8.61
N LYS A 68 4.46 5.52 -9.59
CA LYS A 68 3.43 6.53 -9.81
C LYS A 68 2.28 6.38 -8.81
N CYS A 69 2.60 6.52 -7.53
CA CYS A 69 1.63 6.46 -6.46
C CYS A 69 1.21 7.87 -6.06
N LYS A 70 -0.09 8.11 -5.99
CA LYS A 70 -0.67 9.34 -5.45
C LYS A 70 -0.79 9.19 -3.93
N THR A 71 -0.57 10.28 -3.20
CA THR A 71 -0.94 10.35 -1.79
C THR A 71 -2.37 10.88 -1.70
N TYR A 72 -3.27 10.14 -1.06
CA TYR A 72 -4.67 10.53 -0.91
C TYR A 72 -4.87 11.39 0.33
N LYS A 73 -5.82 12.32 0.29
CA LYS A 73 -6.24 13.09 1.47
C LYS A 73 -7.56 12.56 1.98
N VAL A 74 -7.56 12.03 3.20
CA VAL A 74 -8.75 11.52 3.89
C VAL A 74 -9.14 12.55 4.94
N VAL A 75 -10.32 13.16 4.77
CA VAL A 75 -10.83 14.19 5.68
C VAL A 75 -12.14 13.70 6.29
N PHE A 76 -12.14 13.58 7.62
CA PHE A 76 -13.32 13.22 8.39
C PHE A 76 -14.08 14.47 8.80
N PHE A 77 -15.35 14.55 8.42
CA PHE A 77 -16.30 15.55 8.91
C PHE A 77 -17.27 14.89 9.90
N ASN A 78 -18.03 15.70 10.63
CA ASN A 78 -18.99 15.15 11.58
C ASN A 78 -20.15 14.39 10.90
N ASP A 79 -20.48 14.71 9.65
CA ASP A 79 -21.61 14.11 8.92
C ASP A 79 -21.23 13.35 7.65
N HIS A 80 -19.97 13.40 7.20
CA HIS A 80 -19.50 12.69 6.01
C HIS A 80 -17.98 12.46 6.05
N VAL A 81 -17.46 11.74 5.06
CA VAL A 81 -16.01 11.54 4.86
C VAL A 81 -15.67 11.85 3.42
N GLU A 82 -14.55 12.53 3.20
CA GLU A 82 -14.02 12.83 1.87
C GLU A 82 -12.68 12.16 1.63
N ILE A 83 -12.47 11.68 0.40
CA ILE A 83 -11.18 11.23 -0.12
C ILE A 83 -10.89 12.05 -1.38
N ASP A 84 -9.81 12.84 -1.35
CA ASP A 84 -9.43 13.79 -2.41
C ASP A 84 -10.60 14.70 -2.82
N ASP A 85 -11.19 15.39 -1.84
CA ASP A 85 -12.30 16.35 -2.01
C ASP A 85 -13.58 15.72 -2.61
N LYS A 86 -13.73 14.39 -2.51
CA LYS A 86 -14.92 13.66 -2.94
C LYS A 86 -15.53 12.90 -1.77
N THR A 87 -16.81 13.19 -1.51
CA THR A 87 -17.59 12.44 -0.52
C THR A 87 -17.71 10.97 -0.91
N ILE A 88 -17.31 10.07 0.00
CA ILE A 88 -17.40 8.63 -0.19
C ILE A 88 -18.62 8.04 0.53
N GLU A 89 -19.00 6.83 0.13
CA GLU A 89 -20.01 6.05 0.83
C GLU A 89 -19.35 5.23 1.94
N VAL A 90 -19.90 5.30 3.15
CA VAL A 90 -19.45 4.53 4.32
C VAL A 90 -20.60 3.69 4.85
N TYR A 91 -20.30 2.55 5.48
CA TYR A 91 -21.35 1.71 6.05
C TYR A 91 -21.73 2.26 7.43
N ASP A 92 -22.98 2.70 7.60
CA ASP A 92 -23.48 3.14 8.90
C ASP A 92 -24.28 2.00 9.54
N SER A 93 -23.73 1.37 10.58
CA SER A 93 -24.36 0.25 11.29
C SER A 93 -25.73 0.59 11.88
N ARG A 94 -25.99 1.86 12.18
CA ARG A 94 -27.29 2.34 12.68
C ARG A 94 -28.36 2.28 11.60
N LYS A 95 -27.98 2.53 10.34
CA LYS A 95 -28.86 2.49 9.16
C LYS A 95 -28.82 1.15 8.43
N LYS A 96 -27.81 0.32 8.73
CA LYS A 96 -27.51 -0.96 8.05
C LYS A 96 -27.34 -0.82 6.53
N ASP A 97 -26.83 0.33 6.09
CA ASP A 97 -26.68 0.67 4.68
C ASP A 97 -25.44 1.54 4.43
N PHE A 98 -25.00 1.60 3.18
CA PHE A 98 -23.96 2.52 2.74
C PHE A 98 -24.56 3.90 2.52
N VAL A 99 -24.01 4.90 3.21
CA VAL A 99 -24.51 6.27 3.18
C VAL A 99 -23.39 7.26 2.90
N LYS A 100 -23.70 8.31 2.13
CA LYS A 100 -22.81 9.46 1.94
C LYS A 100 -22.85 10.45 3.10
N LYS A 101 -23.95 10.43 3.87
CA LYS A 101 -24.17 11.30 5.03
C LYS A 101 -24.72 10.53 6.23
N PHE A 102 -24.15 10.80 7.39
CA PHE A 102 -24.49 10.19 8.67
C PHE A 102 -24.69 11.24 9.77
N ASN A 103 -25.37 10.86 10.85
CA ASN A 103 -25.67 11.78 11.95
C ASN A 103 -24.61 11.64 13.04
N GLY A 104 -23.46 12.26 12.84
CA GLY A 104 -22.34 12.22 13.79
C GLY A 104 -21.36 11.08 13.49
N LEU A 105 -20.08 11.42 13.61
CA LEU A 105 -18.95 10.53 13.37
C LEU A 105 -18.75 9.55 14.54
N THR A 106 -18.65 8.26 14.24
CA THR A 106 -18.53 7.17 15.22
C THR A 106 -17.18 6.46 15.09
N ASP A 107 -16.77 5.74 16.15
CA ASP A 107 -15.58 4.89 16.12
C ASP A 107 -15.63 3.88 14.97
N GLU A 108 -16.81 3.31 14.70
CA GLU A 108 -16.98 2.31 13.64
C GLU A 108 -16.72 2.90 12.25
N ILE A 109 -17.21 4.12 11.97
CA ILE A 109 -17.00 4.78 10.67
C ILE A 109 -15.51 5.15 10.51
N VAL A 110 -14.88 5.73 11.54
CA VAL A 110 -13.46 6.08 11.51
C VAL A 110 -12.59 4.85 11.30
N ASN A 111 -12.82 3.80 12.11
CA ASN A 111 -12.07 2.56 12.01
C ASN A 111 -12.30 1.85 10.67
N GLN A 112 -13.52 1.87 10.12
CA GLN A 112 -13.82 1.31 8.80
C GLN A 112 -13.01 1.99 7.71
N VAL A 113 -13.10 3.31 7.62
CA VAL A 113 -12.40 4.08 6.58
C VAL A 113 -10.90 3.89 6.70
N ILE A 114 -10.33 4.03 7.90
CA ILE A 114 -8.89 3.88 8.11
C ILE A 114 -8.43 2.44 7.81
N ALA A 115 -9.22 1.42 8.18
CA ALA A 115 -8.89 0.04 7.86
C ALA A 115 -8.92 -0.21 6.34
N GLU A 116 -9.86 0.41 5.63
CA GLU A 116 -9.94 0.31 4.18
C GLU A 116 -8.77 1.02 3.49
N GLU A 117 -8.36 2.20 3.95
CA GLU A 117 -7.22 2.93 3.39
C GLU A 117 -5.90 2.19 3.66
N LEU A 118 -5.74 1.61 4.85
CA LEU A 118 -4.62 0.71 5.16
C LEU A 118 -4.57 -0.50 4.21
N ARG A 119 -5.73 -1.08 3.89
CA ARG A 119 -5.88 -2.20 2.95
C ARG A 119 -5.44 -1.80 1.55
N TRP A 120 -5.88 -0.64 1.09
CA TRP A 120 -5.51 -0.11 -0.21
C TRP A 120 -4.02 0.18 -0.33
N CYS A 121 -3.42 0.79 0.70
CA CYS A 121 -1.98 1.00 0.76
C CYS A 121 -1.24 -0.34 0.66
N TRP A 122 -1.61 -1.37 1.43
CA TRP A 122 -1.00 -2.70 1.35
C TRP A 122 -1.12 -3.32 -0.06
N TYR A 123 -2.31 -3.27 -0.64
CA TYR A 123 -2.59 -3.78 -1.99
C TYR A 123 -1.80 -3.06 -3.09
N GLN A 124 -1.70 -1.73 -3.02
CA GLN A 124 -0.94 -0.92 -3.97
C GLN A 124 0.54 -1.30 -4.01
N PHE A 125 1.07 -1.70 -2.86
CA PHE A 125 2.45 -2.14 -2.72
C PHE A 125 2.63 -3.66 -2.85
N LEU A 126 1.72 -4.30 -3.59
CA LEU A 126 1.74 -5.73 -3.92
C LEU A 126 1.81 -6.64 -2.69
N GLU A 127 1.22 -6.19 -1.58
CA GLU A 127 1.14 -6.94 -0.34
C GLU A 127 2.52 -7.39 0.15
N GLY A 128 3.56 -6.58 -0.10
CA GLY A 128 4.94 -6.91 0.28
C GLY A 128 5.57 -8.10 -0.46
N LYS A 129 4.86 -8.73 -1.42
CA LYS A 129 5.31 -9.95 -2.12
C LYS A 129 6.46 -9.74 -3.10
N LYS A 130 6.84 -8.49 -3.37
CA LYS A 130 7.87 -8.10 -4.33
C LYS A 130 8.81 -7.07 -3.72
N SER A 131 10.11 -7.23 -3.96
CA SER A 131 11.09 -6.22 -3.56
C SER A 131 10.96 -4.97 -4.42
N LEU A 132 10.91 -3.80 -3.77
CA LEU A 132 10.66 -2.50 -4.41
C LEU A 132 11.82 -1.52 -4.33
N PHE A 133 12.91 -1.89 -3.65
CA PHE A 133 14.01 -1.00 -3.37
C PHE A 133 15.32 -1.61 -3.88
N ASN A 134 16.00 -0.91 -4.78
CA ASN A 134 17.30 -1.33 -5.26
C ASN A 134 18.34 -1.07 -4.18
N ILE A 135 19.03 -2.15 -3.81
CA ILE A 135 20.05 -2.19 -2.77
C ILE A 135 21.29 -1.41 -3.16
N LYS A 136 21.63 -1.37 -4.46
CA LYS A 136 22.89 -0.80 -4.94
C LYS A 136 23.02 0.70 -4.64
N THR A 137 21.91 1.44 -4.60
CA THR A 137 21.89 2.87 -4.29
C THR A 137 21.94 3.18 -2.78
N LEU A 138 21.80 2.18 -1.91
CA LEU A 138 21.81 2.36 -0.45
C LEU A 138 23.23 2.26 0.16
N PHE A 139 24.21 1.77 -0.59
CA PHE A 139 25.60 1.64 -0.13
C PHE A 139 26.38 2.97 -0.01
N ALA A 140 25.77 4.10 -0.36
CA ALA A 140 26.30 5.42 -0.04
C ALA A 140 26.08 5.83 1.45
N GLY A 141 26.09 4.85 2.37
CA GLY A 141 26.27 5.10 3.81
C GLY A 141 25.02 5.28 4.68
N GLY A 142 23.84 4.77 4.31
CA GLY A 142 22.64 4.91 5.14
C GLY A 142 21.76 3.66 5.18
N SER A 143 21.44 3.18 6.39
CA SER A 143 20.25 2.37 6.62
C SER A 143 19.03 3.26 6.36
N VAL A 144 18.46 3.19 5.15
CA VAL A 144 17.33 4.04 4.77
C VAL A 144 16.06 3.22 4.90
N LEU A 145 15.47 3.23 6.10
CA LEU A 145 14.04 3.00 6.23
C LEU A 145 13.35 3.89 5.19
N SER A 146 12.76 3.25 4.21
CA SER A 146 12.12 3.94 3.12
C SER A 146 10.61 3.83 3.32
N CYS A 147 9.98 4.98 3.49
CA CYS A 147 8.55 5.05 3.70
C CYS A 147 7.89 5.66 2.47
N TYR A 148 6.77 5.09 2.05
CA TYR A 148 5.87 5.69 1.09
C TYR A 148 4.60 6.16 1.80
N LEU A 149 4.27 7.43 1.65
CA LEU A 149 3.03 8.00 2.18
C LEU A 149 1.87 7.68 1.25
N CYS A 150 1.00 6.75 1.68
CA CYS A 150 -0.20 6.36 0.95
C CYS A 150 -1.32 7.38 1.15
N ASP A 151 -1.61 7.72 2.40
CA ASP A 151 -2.77 8.56 2.73
C ASP A 151 -2.42 9.53 3.87
N GLU A 152 -2.93 10.76 3.80
CA GLU A 152 -2.92 11.76 4.86
C GLU A 152 -4.33 11.84 5.46
N ILE A 153 -4.45 11.50 6.74
CA ILE A 153 -5.71 11.49 7.48
C ILE A 153 -5.78 12.72 8.38
N THR A 154 -6.87 13.47 8.26
CA THR A 154 -7.17 14.64 9.08
C THR A 154 -8.64 14.65 9.50
N PHE A 155 -8.93 15.37 10.59
CA PHE A 155 -10.29 15.61 11.06
C PHE A 155 -10.62 17.09 10.87
N ASP A 156 -11.77 17.37 10.28
CA ASP A 156 -12.27 18.72 10.15
C ASP A 156 -12.71 19.28 11.52
N SER A 157 -12.63 20.60 11.64
CA SER A 157 -13.04 21.32 12.85
C SER A 157 -14.47 21.03 13.30
N SER A 158 -15.38 20.65 12.38
CA SER A 158 -16.76 20.25 12.70
C SER A 158 -16.88 19.00 13.57
N VAL A 159 -15.85 18.15 13.63
CA VAL A 159 -15.85 16.93 14.47
C VAL A 159 -15.74 17.28 15.96
N GLY A 160 -15.14 18.42 16.30
CA GLY A 160 -14.79 18.79 17.67
C GLY A 160 -13.65 17.96 18.25
N GLU A 161 -13.29 18.23 19.50
CA GLU A 161 -12.27 17.46 20.24
C GLU A 161 -12.85 16.10 20.63
N LYS A 162 -12.35 15.03 20.02
CA LYS A 162 -12.82 13.67 20.26
C LYS A 162 -11.67 12.67 20.03
N GLU A 163 -11.74 11.57 20.76
CA GLU A 163 -10.87 10.41 20.54
C GLU A 163 -11.68 9.28 19.93
N PHE A 164 -11.14 8.65 18.89
CA PHE A 164 -11.67 7.40 18.34
C PHE A 164 -10.76 6.23 18.70
N LYS A 165 -11.36 5.15 19.19
CA LYS A 165 -10.65 4.03 19.83
C LYS A 165 -10.93 2.70 19.13
N SER A 166 -10.25 1.65 19.61
CA SER A 166 -10.56 0.26 19.25
C SER A 166 -10.26 -0.14 17.80
N PHE A 167 -9.36 0.58 17.11
CA PHE A 167 -8.97 0.26 15.73
C PHE A 167 -8.51 -1.20 15.55
N TYR A 168 -7.61 -1.67 16.43
CA TYR A 168 -7.12 -3.05 16.39
C TYR A 168 -8.23 -4.09 16.63
N ASN A 169 -9.18 -3.79 17.53
CA ASN A 169 -10.31 -4.67 17.77
C ASN A 169 -11.24 -4.71 16.55
N TYR A 170 -11.43 -3.56 15.88
CA TYR A 170 -12.20 -3.47 14.65
C TYR A 170 -11.58 -4.36 13.55
N THR A 171 -10.27 -4.24 13.30
CA THR A 171 -9.63 -5.03 12.22
C THR A 171 -9.70 -6.53 12.47
N LYS A 172 -9.67 -6.97 13.73
CA LYS A 172 -9.81 -8.39 14.12
C LYS A 172 -11.17 -9.01 13.86
N HIS A 173 -12.24 -8.22 13.90
CA HIS A 173 -13.61 -8.76 13.89
C HIS A 173 -14.42 -8.37 12.66
N LYS A 174 -13.94 -7.42 11.85
CA LYS A 174 -14.67 -6.93 10.68
C LYS A 174 -14.10 -7.50 9.39
N THR A 175 -14.98 -8.14 8.62
CA THR A 175 -14.68 -8.66 7.28
C THR A 175 -14.57 -7.52 6.27
N MET A 176 -13.68 -7.69 5.30
CA MET A 176 -13.56 -6.76 4.18
C MET A 176 -14.80 -6.87 3.27
N PRO A 177 -15.22 -5.80 2.58
CA PRO A 177 -16.28 -5.88 1.59
C PRO A 177 -16.00 -6.97 0.54
N ASN A 178 -16.99 -7.81 0.27
CA ASN A 178 -16.90 -8.94 -0.68
C ASN A 178 -15.84 -10.00 -0.33
N SER A 179 -15.43 -10.10 0.94
CA SER A 179 -14.51 -11.12 1.42
C SER A 179 -15.06 -11.83 2.66
N GLN A 180 -14.63 -13.07 2.87
CA GLN A 180 -14.84 -13.80 4.13
C GLN A 180 -13.74 -13.50 5.17
N MET A 181 -12.67 -12.84 4.72
CA MET A 181 -11.50 -12.53 5.53
C MET A 181 -11.66 -11.17 6.22
N THR A 182 -11.25 -11.11 7.49
CA THR A 182 -11.13 -9.89 8.27
C THR A 182 -9.98 -9.02 7.80
N TYR A 183 -10.02 -7.73 8.11
CA TYR A 183 -8.88 -6.84 7.84
C TYR A 183 -7.60 -7.37 8.49
N TYR A 184 -7.69 -7.84 9.73
CA TYR A 184 -6.56 -8.44 10.45
C TYR A 184 -6.00 -9.65 9.69
N GLU A 185 -6.84 -10.62 9.33
CA GLU A 185 -6.40 -11.79 8.57
C GLU A 185 -5.75 -11.38 7.24
N TYR A 186 -6.25 -10.35 6.55
CA TYR A 186 -5.64 -9.87 5.32
C TYR A 186 -4.21 -9.33 5.51
N TYR A 187 -3.97 -8.55 6.58
CA TYR A 187 -2.63 -8.07 6.90
C TYR A 187 -1.72 -9.17 7.46
N ALA A 188 -2.32 -10.11 8.19
CA ALA A 188 -1.62 -11.08 9.01
C ALA A 188 -1.32 -12.40 8.26
N GLU A 189 -2.25 -12.95 7.48
CA GLU A 189 -2.05 -14.14 6.63
C GLU A 189 -1.09 -13.87 5.48
N GLU A 190 -1.12 -12.65 4.91
CA GLU A 190 -0.24 -12.29 3.80
C GLU A 190 1.12 -11.76 4.22
N SER A 191 1.43 -11.77 5.52
CA SER A 191 2.81 -11.64 6.00
C SER A 191 3.62 -12.90 5.67
N ARG A 192 3.66 -13.28 4.39
CA ARG A 192 4.82 -13.86 3.72
C ARG A 192 5.94 -12.82 3.76
N LEU A 193 6.41 -12.55 4.96
CA LEU A 193 7.81 -12.35 5.21
C LEU A 193 8.54 -13.42 4.43
N TYR A 194 9.05 -13.05 3.26
CA TYR A 194 9.96 -13.89 2.51
C TYR A 194 11.25 -13.95 3.32
N SER A 195 11.24 -14.77 4.37
CA SER A 195 12.45 -15.26 5.01
C SER A 195 12.62 -16.71 4.62
N PRO A 196 13.47 -17.00 3.63
CA PRO A 196 13.99 -18.34 3.47
C PRO A 196 14.77 -18.84 4.70
N PHE A 197 15.02 -17.99 5.71
CA PHE A 197 16.10 -18.14 6.68
C PHE A 197 15.66 -18.13 8.16
N TYR A 198 14.35 -18.14 8.46
CA TYR A 198 13.89 -18.32 9.84
C TYR A 198 13.15 -19.65 9.97
N ASP A 199 13.69 -20.56 10.79
CA ASP A 199 12.91 -21.56 11.54
C ASP A 199 12.01 -20.79 12.52
N ARG A 200 11.02 -20.10 11.95
CA ARG A 200 10.04 -19.41 12.75
C ARG A 200 9.02 -20.45 13.18
N ASP A 201 8.66 -20.39 14.46
CA ASP A 201 7.49 -21.08 14.97
C ASP A 201 6.31 -20.80 14.02
N PRO A 202 5.82 -21.80 13.26
CA PRO A 202 4.77 -21.59 12.26
C PRO A 202 3.48 -21.08 12.90
N ASP A 203 3.35 -21.21 14.22
CA ASP A 203 2.19 -20.76 14.98
C ASP A 203 2.27 -19.27 15.38
N LYS A 204 3.39 -18.57 15.15
CA LYS A 204 3.56 -17.14 15.49
C LYS A 204 3.44 -16.21 14.30
N ASN A 205 2.41 -15.37 14.33
CA ASN A 205 2.18 -14.35 13.32
C ASN A 205 3.13 -13.15 13.50
N ALA A 206 3.92 -12.84 12.48
CA ALA A 206 4.89 -11.75 12.51
C ALA A 206 4.27 -10.37 12.68
N TRP A 207 3.11 -10.16 12.06
CA TRP A 207 2.36 -8.93 12.18
C TRP A 207 1.91 -8.75 13.63
N GLU A 208 1.50 -9.84 14.28
CA GLU A 208 1.15 -9.81 15.69
C GLU A 208 2.37 -9.43 16.54
N GLU A 209 3.51 -10.13 16.43
CA GLU A 209 4.73 -9.80 17.18
C GLU A 209 5.16 -8.33 17.02
N TYR A 210 5.10 -7.83 15.78
CA TYR A 210 5.41 -6.45 15.46
C TYR A 210 4.45 -5.47 16.16
N VAL A 211 3.13 -5.68 16.02
CA VAL A 211 2.09 -4.84 16.64
C VAL A 211 2.08 -4.96 18.17
N GLN A 212 2.50 -6.09 18.72
CA GLN A 212 2.69 -6.24 20.17
C GLN A 212 3.92 -5.47 20.67
N GLY A 213 4.73 -4.93 19.77
CA GLY A 213 5.98 -4.29 20.11
C GLY A 213 7.11 -5.21 20.48
N ARG A 214 6.89 -6.50 20.33
CA ARG A 214 7.89 -7.55 20.54
C ARG A 214 8.76 -7.75 19.30
N GLY A 215 8.45 -7.05 18.20
CA GLY A 215 9.27 -7.02 16.99
C GLY A 215 10.70 -6.49 17.20
N ASN A 216 10.98 -5.76 18.28
CA ASN A 216 12.36 -5.38 18.61
C ASN A 216 13.12 -6.51 19.34
N GLU A 217 12.41 -7.49 19.89
CA GLU A 217 12.97 -8.77 20.35
C GLU A 217 12.90 -9.82 19.24
N VAL A 218 12.89 -9.39 17.97
CA VAL A 218 13.13 -10.32 16.86
C VAL A 218 14.38 -11.11 17.20
N PHE A 219 14.27 -12.43 17.07
CA PHE A 219 15.34 -13.41 17.23
C PHE A 219 16.43 -13.14 16.19
N ILE A 220 17.17 -12.05 16.38
CA ILE A 220 18.48 -11.85 15.82
C ILE A 220 19.29 -12.95 16.46
N SER A 221 19.77 -13.90 15.65
CA SER A 221 20.68 -14.93 16.16
C SER A 221 21.80 -14.25 16.94
N GLU A 222 22.31 -14.88 17.99
CA GLU A 222 23.37 -14.29 18.83
C GLU A 222 24.54 -13.72 18.00
N LYS A 223 24.83 -14.36 16.85
CA LYS A 223 25.79 -13.90 15.84
C LYS A 223 25.44 -12.57 15.17
N CYS A 224 24.17 -12.28 14.90
CA CYS A 224 23.77 -11.02 14.28
C CYS A 224 23.66 -9.87 15.30
N LYS A 225 23.50 -10.18 16.60
CA LYS A 225 23.57 -9.17 17.67
C LYS A 225 24.94 -8.49 17.71
N GLU A 226 26.04 -9.22 17.52
CA GLU A 226 27.39 -8.65 17.55
C GLU A 226 27.68 -7.64 16.42
N LEU A 227 27.00 -7.76 15.27
CA LEU A 227 27.14 -6.86 14.12
C LEU A 227 26.16 -5.67 14.15
N GLU A 228 25.03 -5.78 14.86
CA GLU A 228 23.94 -4.79 14.82
C GLU A 228 23.94 -3.74 15.95
N VAL A 229 24.75 -3.91 17.02
CA VAL A 229 24.66 -3.14 18.28
C VAL A 229 24.88 -1.61 18.14
N SER A 230 25.29 -1.08 16.99
CA SER A 230 25.51 0.38 16.82
C SER A 230 24.55 1.11 15.87
N LEU A 231 23.65 0.43 15.16
CA LEU A 231 22.89 1.06 14.04
C LEU A 231 21.37 1.09 14.18
N PHE A 232 20.80 0.38 15.16
CA PHE A 232 19.35 0.33 15.34
C PHE A 232 18.98 0.56 16.80
N GLU A 233 18.60 1.80 17.14
CA GLU A 233 17.84 2.03 18.36
C GLU A 233 16.46 1.37 18.21
N PRO A 234 16.01 0.59 19.22
CA PRO A 234 14.73 -0.10 19.18
C PRO A 234 13.61 0.93 19.01
N ARG A 235 12.88 0.83 17.90
CA ARG A 235 11.85 1.82 17.58
C ARG A 235 10.64 1.61 18.46
N LYS A 236 9.97 2.71 18.83
CA LYS A 236 8.75 2.64 19.63
C LYS A 236 7.77 1.67 18.96
N PRO A 237 7.34 0.63 19.69
CA PRO A 237 6.42 -0.32 19.13
C PRO A 237 5.12 0.35 18.75
N ILE A 238 4.62 0.04 17.55
CA ILE A 238 3.34 0.56 17.08
C ILE A 238 2.25 -0.02 17.96
N THR A 239 1.66 0.84 18.80
CA THR A 239 0.82 0.41 19.91
C THR A 239 -0.45 -0.28 19.41
N LYS A 240 -0.76 -1.47 19.96
CA LYS A 240 -2.06 -2.17 19.81
C LYS A 240 -3.29 -1.27 20.00
N ASN A 241 -3.16 -0.16 20.71
CA ASN A 241 -4.23 0.76 21.04
C ASN A 241 -3.98 2.13 20.39
N ILE A 242 -3.98 2.18 19.06
CA ILE A 242 -4.01 3.48 18.35
C ILE A 242 -5.30 4.19 18.77
N ILE A 243 -5.14 5.42 19.27
CA ILE A 243 -6.23 6.35 19.57
C ILE A 243 -6.11 7.49 18.56
N PHE A 244 -7.17 7.73 17.79
CA PHE A 244 -7.24 8.83 16.85
C PHE A 244 -7.82 10.07 17.54
N ASP A 245 -6.95 10.99 17.88
CA ASP A 245 -7.24 12.30 18.43
C ASP A 245 -7.51 13.28 17.28
N THR A 246 -8.67 13.92 17.28
CA THR A 246 -9.09 14.82 16.20
C THR A 246 -8.20 16.06 16.06
N SER A 247 -7.41 16.41 17.07
CA SER A 247 -6.45 17.51 17.01
C SER A 247 -5.18 17.16 16.21
N LYS A 248 -4.97 15.88 15.87
CA LYS A 248 -3.75 15.38 15.24
C LYS A 248 -3.96 14.99 13.78
N LYS A 249 -2.85 14.95 13.04
CA LYS A 249 -2.77 14.40 11.69
C LYS A 249 -2.16 13.01 11.74
N TYR A 250 -2.71 12.11 10.94
CA TYR A 250 -2.24 10.73 10.82
C TYR A 250 -1.86 10.41 9.38
N ALA A 251 -0.99 9.43 9.21
CA ALA A 251 -0.49 9.00 7.93
C ALA A 251 -0.64 7.48 7.80
N VAL A 252 -1.18 7.03 6.67
CA VAL A 252 -1.04 5.63 6.25
C VAL A 252 0.24 5.52 5.44
N VAL A 253 1.15 4.65 5.88
CA VAL A 253 2.48 4.51 5.29
C VAL A 253 2.81 3.06 4.97
N PHE A 254 3.41 2.84 3.80
CA PHE A 254 4.07 1.59 3.47
C PHE A 254 5.55 1.70 3.81
N ILE A 255 6.05 0.80 4.65
CA ILE A 255 7.41 0.82 5.18
C ILE A 255 8.13 -0.46 4.74
N LYS A 256 9.40 -0.29 4.34
CA LYS A 256 10.36 -1.38 4.23
C LYS A 256 11.35 -1.35 5.38
N GLU A 257 11.40 -2.43 6.15
CA GLU A 257 12.38 -2.69 7.20
C GLU A 257 13.33 -3.84 6.82
N GLY A 258 14.55 -3.84 7.36
CA GLY A 258 15.53 -4.91 7.17
C GLY A 258 16.73 -4.56 6.28
N ILE A 259 17.81 -5.31 6.48
CA ILE A 259 19.08 -5.21 5.73
C ILE A 259 19.04 -6.16 4.54
N THR A 260 19.67 -5.76 3.45
CA THR A 260 19.62 -6.52 2.22
C THR A 260 20.91 -7.28 1.97
N SER A 261 20.76 -8.49 1.42
CA SER A 261 21.80 -9.50 1.25
C SER A 261 23.05 -9.07 0.47
N LYS A 262 23.07 -7.94 -0.25
CA LYS A 262 24.26 -7.51 -1.01
C LYS A 262 25.40 -6.94 -0.16
N VAL A 263 25.16 -6.62 1.12
CA VAL A 263 26.24 -6.33 2.08
C VAL A 263 27.19 -7.54 2.21
N ARG A 264 26.71 -8.76 1.90
CA ARG A 264 27.44 -10.04 1.98
C ARG A 264 28.66 -10.15 1.06
N GLU A 265 28.61 -9.54 -0.12
CA GLU A 265 29.69 -9.68 -1.11
C GLU A 265 30.88 -8.75 -0.79
N ILE A 266 30.61 -7.62 -0.13
CA ILE A 266 31.64 -6.62 0.23
C ILE A 266 32.38 -7.02 1.52
N ILE A 267 31.73 -7.71 2.46
CA ILE A 267 32.34 -8.11 3.75
C ILE A 267 33.10 -9.45 3.64
N GLY A 268 33.02 -10.16 2.50
CA GLY A 268 33.79 -11.39 2.25
C GLY A 268 33.38 -12.59 3.13
N THR A 269 32.35 -12.43 3.97
CA THR A 269 31.82 -13.50 4.81
C THR A 269 30.81 -14.31 4.01
N LYS A 270 31.13 -15.57 3.74
CA LYS A 270 30.22 -16.56 3.13
C LYS A 270 29.07 -16.99 4.08
N GLU A 271 28.98 -16.45 5.29
CA GLU A 271 27.93 -16.80 6.24
C GLU A 271 26.58 -16.13 5.89
N GLU A 272 25.50 -16.90 5.98
CA GLU A 272 24.13 -16.52 5.67
C GLU A 272 23.58 -15.53 6.73
N GLY A 273 23.64 -14.22 6.45
CA GLY A 273 23.22 -13.15 7.37
C GLY A 273 21.70 -12.93 7.53
N CYS A 274 21.32 -12.47 8.72
CA CYS A 274 20.06 -12.70 9.45
C CYS A 274 18.93 -11.65 9.36
N SER A 275 18.59 -11.05 8.21
CA SER A 275 17.30 -10.35 8.16
C SER A 275 16.68 -10.32 6.77
N PRO A 276 15.50 -10.93 6.55
CA PRO A 276 14.73 -10.77 5.34
C PRO A 276 14.23 -9.33 5.21
N GLU A 277 14.08 -8.85 3.97
CA GLU A 277 13.32 -7.63 3.75
C GLU A 277 11.90 -7.85 4.26
N THR A 278 11.47 -6.94 5.11
CA THR A 278 10.12 -6.96 5.66
C THR A 278 9.37 -5.73 5.21
N TYR A 279 8.14 -5.95 4.75
CA TYR A 279 7.27 -4.91 4.24
C TYR A 279 6.01 -4.89 5.07
N PHE A 280 5.51 -3.69 5.33
CA PHE A 280 4.31 -3.50 6.12
C PHE A 280 3.60 -2.20 5.75
N SER A 281 2.28 -2.15 5.95
CA SER A 281 1.53 -0.90 5.98
C SER A 281 1.15 -0.55 7.41
N TYR A 282 1.24 0.73 7.78
CA TYR A 282 0.99 1.23 9.13
C TYR A 282 0.23 2.54 9.15
N ILE A 283 -0.26 2.88 10.34
CA ILE A 283 -0.81 4.19 10.64
C ILE A 283 0.08 4.82 11.72
N LEU A 284 0.60 6.02 11.44
CA LEU A 284 1.43 6.79 12.36
C LEU A 284 0.82 8.18 12.54
N SER A 285 1.00 8.78 13.72
CA SER A 285 0.84 10.22 13.82
C SER A 285 1.91 10.91 12.97
N PHE A 286 1.66 12.12 12.47
CA PHE A 286 2.68 12.87 11.73
C PHE A 286 3.93 13.17 12.56
N ASP A 287 3.77 13.32 13.87
CA ASP A 287 4.88 13.52 14.81
C ASP A 287 5.78 12.28 14.81
N ASP A 288 5.20 11.09 15.00
CA ASP A 288 5.93 9.82 14.98
C ASP A 288 6.50 9.50 13.59
N LEU A 289 5.81 9.91 12.52
CA LEU A 289 6.25 9.70 11.16
C LEU A 289 7.60 10.37 10.89
N SER A 290 7.79 11.59 11.39
CA SER A 290 9.05 12.32 11.22
C SER A 290 10.22 11.66 11.95
N GLU A 291 9.96 11.05 13.11
CA GLU A 291 10.94 10.32 13.91
C GLU A 291 11.33 9.00 13.23
N GLN A 292 10.34 8.27 12.69
CA GLN A 292 10.58 6.95 12.12
C GLN A 292 11.07 7.01 10.66
N CYS A 293 10.49 7.87 9.82
CA CYS A 293 10.73 7.88 8.38
C CYS A 293 11.74 8.96 7.96
N LYS A 294 13.04 8.67 8.14
CA LYS A 294 14.15 9.55 7.70
C LYS A 294 14.08 9.90 6.19
N SER A 295 13.54 9.00 5.37
CA SER A 295 13.28 9.23 3.95
C SER A 295 11.81 8.94 3.63
N LEU A 296 10.95 9.92 3.88
CA LEU A 296 9.55 9.87 3.47
C LEU A 296 9.41 10.25 1.99
N ARG A 297 8.95 9.31 1.17
CA ARG A 297 8.57 9.55 -0.22
C ARG A 297 7.08 9.87 -0.28
N ARG A 298 6.76 11.05 -0.79
CA ARG A 298 5.38 11.44 -1.09
C ARG A 298 5.07 11.16 -2.55
N GLY A 299 3.84 10.71 -2.79
CA GLY A 299 3.31 10.63 -4.13
C GLY A 299 3.16 12.00 -4.77
N SER A 300 2.90 12.04 -6.07
CA SER A 300 2.51 13.30 -6.72
C SER A 300 1.18 13.77 -6.14
N MET A 301 1.17 14.93 -5.47
CA MET A 301 -0.06 15.67 -5.20
C MET A 301 -0.45 16.39 -6.49
N LYS A 302 -1.64 16.10 -7.03
CA LYS A 302 -2.22 16.86 -8.14
C LYS A 302 -3.10 17.95 -7.59
#